data_AF-A0A9Q0Y9C8-F1
#
_entry.id   AF-A0A9Q0Y9C8-F1
#
_cell.length_a   1.000
_cell.length_b   1.000
_cell.length_c   1.000
_cell.angle_alpha   90.00
_cell.angle_beta   90.00
_cell.angle_gamma   90.00
#
_symmetry.space_group_name_H-M   'P 1'
#
loop_
_entity.id
_entity.type
_entity.pdbx_description
1 polymer ?
#
loop_
_entity_poly.entity_id
_entity_poly.type
_entity_poly.pdbx_seq_one_letter_code
_entity_poly.pdbx_strand_id
1 'polypeptide(L)'
;MIFGDPAYPLLPWLMKGFSGTGRLTESQKLFNYRLSRARVVVENAFGRLISGWRSLMKSNDTNIESLPAQVITCCILHKICESRRDRVNNNWLQEAEEYSQEFLHDDAYNDEGNAPATTVRDALMQYFADEH
;
A
#
# COMPACT_ATOMS: atom_id res chain seq x y z
N MET A 1 -8.97 -2.45 9.68
CA MET A 1 -7.84 -3.35 9.37
C MET A 1 -7.02 -2.71 8.26
N ILE A 2 -5.70 -2.73 8.38
CA ILE A 2 -4.74 -2.14 7.43
C ILE A 2 -4.04 -3.28 6.69
N PHE A 3 -3.71 -3.07 5.42
CA PHE A 3 -2.95 -4.01 4.60
C PHE A 3 -1.51 -3.52 4.48
N GLY A 4 -0.57 -4.29 5.01
CA GLY A 4 0.84 -3.97 5.09
C GLY A 4 1.67 -4.57 3.98
N ASP A 5 2.82 -3.97 3.75
CA ASP A 5 3.91 -4.54 2.97
C ASP A 5 4.56 -5.76 3.66
N PRO A 6 5.15 -6.73 2.92
CA PRO A 6 5.93 -7.80 3.53
C PRO A 6 7.02 -7.33 4.52
N ALA A 7 7.53 -6.11 4.38
CA ALA A 7 8.49 -5.53 5.31
C ALA A 7 7.92 -5.21 6.71
N TYR A 8 6.59 -5.17 6.86
CA TYR A 8 5.95 -4.92 8.16
C TYR A 8 5.69 -6.21 8.95
N PRO A 9 5.56 -6.13 10.29
CA PRO A 9 5.09 -7.25 11.11
C PRO A 9 3.62 -7.58 10.83
N LEU A 10 3.26 -8.86 10.91
CA LEU A 10 1.87 -9.30 11.00
C LEU A 10 1.32 -8.96 12.39
N LEU A 11 0.29 -8.12 12.44
CA LEU A 11 -0.39 -7.71 13.69
C LEU A 11 -1.92 -7.88 13.54
N PRO A 12 -2.71 -8.00 14.63
CA PRO A 12 -4.16 -8.21 14.51
C PRO A 12 -4.89 -7.11 13.72
N TRP A 13 -4.30 -5.92 13.63
CA TRP A 13 -4.80 -4.78 12.87
C TRP A 13 -4.05 -4.52 11.56
N LEU A 14 -2.95 -5.23 11.29
CA LEU A 14 -2.07 -5.09 10.12
C LEU A 14 -1.84 -6.45 9.44
N MET A 15 -2.50 -6.66 8.31
CA MET A 15 -2.42 -7.91 7.54
C MET A 15 -1.35 -7.82 6.45
N LYS A 16 -0.49 -8.83 6.36
CA LYS A 16 0.45 -9.03 5.24
C LYS A 16 0.23 -10.38 4.56
N GLY A 17 0.72 -10.49 3.33
CA GLY A 17 0.63 -11.71 2.54
C GLY A 17 1.36 -12.88 3.21
N PHE A 18 0.99 -14.10 2.82
CA PHE A 18 1.77 -15.28 3.17
C PHE A 18 3.11 -15.23 2.43
N SER A 19 4.19 -15.04 3.19
CA SER A 19 5.58 -15.13 2.73
C SER A 19 6.08 -16.56 2.91
N GLY A 20 6.43 -17.25 1.83
CA GLY A 20 6.94 -18.62 1.92
C GLY A 20 7.72 -19.03 0.69
N THR A 21 8.95 -19.50 0.89
CA THR A 21 9.82 -20.18 -0.08
C THR A 21 9.31 -21.58 -0.48
N GLY A 22 8.13 -21.99 0.00
CA GLY A 22 7.46 -23.25 -0.33
C GLY A 22 6.25 -23.10 -1.26
N ARG A 23 5.58 -24.23 -1.54
CA ARG A 23 4.31 -24.25 -2.30
C ARG A 23 3.17 -23.71 -1.42
N LEU A 24 2.78 -22.44 -1.64
CA LEU A 24 1.54 -21.87 -1.10
C LEU A 24 0.34 -22.71 -1.53
N THR A 25 -0.63 -22.88 -0.62
CA THR A 25 -1.92 -23.50 -0.95
C THR A 25 -2.73 -22.59 -1.89
N GLU A 26 -3.71 -23.13 -2.60
CA GLU A 26 -4.58 -22.32 -3.47
C GLU A 26 -5.33 -21.24 -2.68
N SER A 27 -5.76 -21.53 -1.45
CA SER A 27 -6.40 -20.54 -0.57
C SER A 27 -5.44 -19.40 -0.18
N GLN A 28 -4.17 -19.71 0.12
CA GLN A 28 -3.15 -18.70 0.42
C GLN A 28 -2.81 -17.86 -0.82
N LYS A 29 -2.74 -18.47 -2.01
CA LYS A 29 -2.56 -17.74 -3.28
C LYS A 29 -3.73 -16.81 -3.55
N LEU A 30 -4.97 -17.27 -3.36
CA LEU A 30 -6.16 -16.44 -3.52
C LEU A 30 -6.15 -15.25 -2.55
N PHE A 31 -5.79 -15.48 -1.29
CA PHE A 31 -5.62 -14.42 -0.31
C PHE A 31 -4.56 -13.41 -0.76
N ASN A 32 -3.35 -13.86 -1.12
CA ASN A 32 -2.27 -13.00 -1.59
C ASN A 32 -2.69 -12.21 -2.84
N TYR A 33 -3.39 -12.84 -3.79
CA TYR A 33 -3.92 -12.17 -4.97
C TYR A 33 -4.90 -11.04 -4.62
N ARG A 34 -5.87 -11.31 -3.74
CA ARG A 34 -6.83 -10.29 -3.29
C ARG A 34 -6.13 -9.16 -2.54
N LEU A 35 -5.15 -9.48 -1.70
CA LEU A 35 -4.34 -8.51 -0.98
C LEU A 35 -3.54 -7.61 -1.94
N SER A 36 -2.80 -8.20 -2.88
CA SER A 36 -2.06 -7.46 -3.90
C SER A 36 -2.98 -6.59 -4.74
N ARG A 37 -4.17 -7.09 -5.11
CA ARG A 37 -5.17 -6.29 -5.82
C ARG A 37 -5.65 -5.07 -5.03
N ALA A 38 -5.90 -5.23 -3.73
CA ALA A 38 -6.26 -4.10 -2.87
C ALA A 38 -5.11 -3.09 -2.80
N ARG A 39 -3.87 -3.56 -2.68
CA ARG A 39 -2.67 -2.72 -2.65
C ARG A 39 -2.45 -1.94 -3.94
N VAL A 40 -2.62 -2.56 -5.11
CA VAL A 40 -2.48 -1.88 -6.41
C VAL A 40 -3.41 -0.66 -6.51
N VAL A 41 -4.62 -0.74 -5.96
CA VAL A 41 -5.55 0.41 -5.94
C VAL A 41 -4.99 1.55 -5.08
N VAL A 42 -4.42 1.21 -3.92
CA VAL A 42 -3.83 2.18 -2.99
C VAL A 42 -2.55 2.78 -3.56
N GLU A 43 -1.66 1.97 -4.10
CA GLU A 43 -0.41 2.37 -4.75
C GLU A 43 -0.68 3.29 -5.95
N ASN A 44 -1.66 2.95 -6.81
CA ASN A 44 -2.08 3.82 -7.90
C ASN A 44 -2.64 5.16 -7.42
N ALA A 45 -3.40 5.19 -6.32
CA ALA A 45 -3.93 6.43 -5.76
C ALA A 45 -2.79 7.32 -5.23
N PHE A 46 -1.84 6.74 -4.50
CA PHE A 46 -0.66 7.47 -4.03
C PHE A 46 0.24 7.94 -5.17
N GLY A 47 0.49 7.10 -6.19
CA GLY A 47 1.26 7.48 -7.37
C GLY A 47 0.65 8.68 -8.10
N ARG A 48 -0.68 8.73 -8.26
CA ARG A 48 -1.40 9.91 -8.80
C ARG A 48 -1.30 11.14 -7.91
N LEU A 49 -1.32 10.97 -6.59
CA LEU A 49 -1.21 12.08 -5.64
C LEU A 49 0.23 12.64 -5.58
N ILE A 50 1.24 11.78 -5.65
CA ILE A 50 2.64 12.18 -5.60
C ILE A 50 3.07 12.81 -6.93
N SER A 51 2.70 12.20 -8.06
CA SER A 51 3.06 12.68 -9.42
C SER A 51 2.62 14.12 -9.72
N GLY A 52 1.41 14.54 -9.31
CA GLY A 52 0.99 15.92 -9.55
C GLY A 52 1.54 16.93 -8.53
N TRP A 53 2.18 16.47 -7.44
CA TRP A 53 2.60 17.29 -6.32
C TRP A 53 4.04 16.92 -5.95
N ARG A 54 5.00 17.34 -6.79
CA ARG A 54 6.45 17.10 -6.62
C ARG A 54 7.01 17.41 -5.23
N SER A 55 6.37 18.31 -4.49
CA SER A 55 6.67 18.57 -3.07
C SER A 55 6.55 17.34 -2.16
N LEU A 56 5.90 16.26 -2.61
CA LEU A 56 5.77 15.00 -1.87
C LEU A 56 6.86 13.96 -2.25
N MET A 57 7.63 14.19 -3.31
CA MET A 57 8.63 13.24 -3.82
C MET A 57 10.02 13.40 -3.19
N LYS A 58 10.41 14.61 -2.77
CA LYS A 58 11.75 14.79 -2.18
C LYS A 58 11.65 14.77 -0.67
N SER A 59 12.75 14.45 0.01
CA SER A 59 12.96 14.81 1.42
C SER A 59 12.65 16.29 1.54
N ASN A 60 11.46 16.55 2.04
CA ASN A 60 10.89 17.86 2.05
C ASN A 60 11.61 18.56 3.20
N ASP A 61 12.38 19.62 2.93
CA ASP A 61 13.00 20.47 3.98
C ASP A 61 11.93 21.25 4.79
N THR A 62 10.70 20.78 4.76
CA THR A 62 9.56 21.28 5.52
C THR A 62 9.60 20.66 6.90
N ASN A 63 9.26 21.48 7.88
CA ASN A 63 9.04 21.03 9.25
C ASN A 63 8.02 19.86 9.24
N ILE A 64 8.35 18.77 9.95
CA ILE A 64 7.50 17.59 10.13
C ILE A 64 6.09 17.98 10.61
N GLU A 65 5.98 19.05 11.41
CA GLU A 65 4.71 19.59 11.89
C GLU A 65 3.81 20.12 10.76
N SER A 66 4.38 20.53 9.63
CA SER A 66 3.65 21.06 8.47
C SER A 66 3.26 19.99 7.46
N LEU A 67 3.86 18.79 7.53
CA LEU A 67 3.57 17.69 6.59
C LEU A 67 2.09 17.29 6.56
N PRO A 68 1.37 17.16 7.69
CA PRO A 68 -0.05 16.82 7.65
C PRO A 68 -0.87 17.85 6.86
N ALA A 69 -0.61 19.14 7.08
CA ALA A 69 -1.30 20.22 6.37
C ALA A 69 -0.99 20.18 4.86
N GLN A 70 0.25 19.89 4.49
CA GLN A 70 0.64 19.73 3.09
C GLN A 70 -0.07 18.55 2.43
N VAL A 71 -0.09 17.37 3.07
CA VAL A 71 -0.78 16.18 2.55
C VAL A 71 -2.27 16.46 2.37
N ILE A 72 -2.92 17.07 3.37
CA ILE A 72 -4.34 17.45 3.28
C ILE A 72 -4.58 18.42 2.14
N THR A 73 -3.71 19.42 1.98
CA THR A 73 -3.79 20.40 0.88
C THR A 73 -3.67 19.71 -0.48
N CYS A 74 -2.72 18.79 -0.64
CA CYS A 74 -2.56 18.01 -1.88
C CYS A 74 -3.82 17.17 -2.17
N CYS A 75 -4.42 16.52 -1.17
CA CYS A 75 -5.66 15.77 -1.32
C CYS A 75 -6.85 16.66 -1.73
N ILE A 76 -6.99 17.85 -1.14
CA ILE A 76 -8.03 18.81 -1.52
C ILE A 76 -7.85 19.28 -2.96
N LEU A 77 -6.62 19.66 -3.33
CA LEU A 77 -6.29 20.09 -4.69
C LEU A 77 -6.52 18.96 -5.71
N HIS A 78 -6.15 17.73 -5.37
CA HIS A 78 -6.40 16.56 -6.20
C HIS A 78 -7.90 16.39 -6.49
N LYS A 79 -8.76 16.50 -5.46
CA LYS A 79 -10.21 16.43 -5.65
C LYS A 79 -10.74 17.55 -6.55
N ILE A 80 -10.19 18.76 -6.45
CA ILE A 80 -10.55 19.86 -7.33
C ILE A 80 -10.16 19.55 -8.78
N CYS A 81 -8.94 19.07 -9.03
CA CYS A 81 -8.49 18.66 -10.37
C CYS A 81 -9.35 17.51 -10.94
N GLU A 82 -9.69 16.51 -10.12
CA GLU A 82 -10.59 15.42 -10.54
C GLU A 82 -11.97 15.94 -10.93
N SER A 83 -12.54 16.87 -10.16
CA SER A 83 -13.82 17.50 -10.48
C SER A 83 -13.81 18.27 -11.80
N ARG A 84 -12.65 18.81 -12.19
CA ARG A 84 -12.42 19.53 -13.44
C ARG A 84 -12.01 18.62 -14.61
N ARG A 85 -11.81 17.31 -14.34
CA ARG A 85 -11.27 16.32 -15.27
C ARG A 85 -9.87 16.65 -15.79
N ASP A 86 -9.10 17.37 -14.98
CA ASP A 86 -7.70 17.66 -15.26
C ASP A 86 -6.91 16.36 -15.13
N ARG A 87 -6.22 15.95 -16.21
CA ARG A 87 -5.45 14.71 -16.25
C ARG A 87 -4.04 14.96 -15.73
N VAL A 88 -3.54 14.02 -14.94
CA VAL A 88 -2.12 13.99 -14.54
C VAL A 88 -1.29 13.59 -15.75
N ASN A 89 -0.15 14.25 -15.94
CA ASN A 89 0.79 13.94 -17.03
C ASN A 89 1.39 12.54 -16.84
N ASN A 90 1.39 11.71 -17.89
CA ASN A 90 1.94 10.35 -17.83
C ASN A 90 3.43 10.32 -17.48
N ASN A 91 4.21 11.32 -17.90
CA ASN A 91 5.62 11.39 -17.56
C ASN A 91 5.82 11.57 -16.05
N TRP A 92 4.93 12.31 -15.37
CA TRP A 92 5.00 12.48 -13.92
C TRP A 92 4.56 11.21 -13.17
N LEU A 93 3.66 10.41 -13.74
CA LEU A 93 3.31 9.11 -13.18
C LEU A 93 4.50 8.15 -13.22
N GLN A 94 5.23 8.13 -14.34
CA GLN A 94 6.43 7.33 -14.48
C GLN A 94 7.52 7.77 -13.47
N GLU A 95 7.78 9.09 -13.35
CA GLU A 95 8.70 9.63 -12.34
C GLU A 95 8.31 9.21 -10.91
N ALA A 96 7.01 9.16 -10.60
CA ALA A 96 6.51 8.73 -9.28
C ALA A 96 6.66 7.23 -9.04
N GLU A 97 6.48 6.42 -10.08
CA GLU A 97 6.66 4.97 -10.02
C GLU A 97 8.13 4.61 -9.80
N GLU A 98 9.03 5.22 -10.57
CA GLU A 98 10.49 5.08 -10.41
C GLU A 98 10.94 5.49 -9.00
N TYR A 99 10.44 6.62 -8.48
CA TYR A 99 10.68 7.04 -7.11
C TYR A 99 10.20 6.00 -6.08
N SER A 100 8.98 5.48 -6.24
CA SER A 100 8.42 4.52 -5.28
C SER A 100 9.20 3.21 -5.21
N GLN A 101 9.77 2.76 -6.33
CA GLN A 101 10.57 1.54 -6.41
C GLN A 101 11.92 1.68 -5.68
N GLU A 102 12.49 2.88 -5.62
CA GLU A 102 13.75 3.15 -4.91
C GLU A 102 13.62 2.97 -3.38
N PHE A 103 12.41 3.11 -2.82
CA PHE A 103 12.15 3.00 -1.37
C PHE A 103 11.61 1.63 -0.92
N LEU A 104 11.46 0.66 -1.82
CA LEU A 104 11.07 -0.70 -1.45
C LEU A 104 12.28 -1.43 -0.81
N HIS A 105 12.23 -1.64 0.51
CA HIS A 105 13.19 -2.49 1.23
C HIS A 105 12.63 -3.91 1.37
N ASP A 106 13.40 -4.92 0.96
CA ASP A 106 12.99 -6.34 0.88
C ASP A 106 13.25 -7.12 2.18
N ASP A 107 13.29 -6.45 3.33
CA ASP A 107 13.55 -7.10 4.60
C ASP A 107 12.28 -7.75 5.13
N ALA A 108 12.08 -9.04 4.84
CA ALA A 108 10.97 -9.81 5.35
C ALA A 108 10.98 -9.83 6.90
N TYR A 109 9.97 -9.21 7.52
CA TYR A 109 9.81 -9.24 8.97
C TYR A 109 9.48 -10.66 9.44
N ASN A 110 10.17 -11.14 10.48
CA ASN A 110 9.97 -12.47 11.04
C ASN A 110 8.73 -12.47 11.95
N ASP A 111 7.66 -13.17 11.56
CA ASP A 111 6.34 -13.12 12.21
C ASP A 111 6.20 -14.12 13.39
N GLU A 112 7.29 -14.73 13.85
CA GLU A 112 7.26 -15.73 14.92
C GLU A 112 6.72 -15.12 16.24
N GLY A 113 5.55 -15.61 16.69
CA GLY A 113 4.98 -15.31 18.01
C GLY A 113 3.63 -14.58 18.03
N ASN A 114 3.06 -14.18 16.88
CA ASN A 114 1.79 -13.43 16.88
C ASN A 114 0.53 -14.27 16.56
N ALA A 115 0.20 -15.20 17.43
CA ALA A 115 -0.95 -16.11 17.28
C ALA A 115 -2.31 -15.40 17.04
N PRO A 116 -2.62 -14.25 17.68
CA PRO A 116 -3.85 -13.52 17.37
C PRO A 116 -3.89 -13.00 15.93
N ALA A 117 -2.76 -12.55 15.39
CA ALA A 117 -2.68 -12.00 14.04
C ALA A 117 -2.76 -13.09 12.96
N THR A 118 -2.15 -14.25 13.20
CA THR A 118 -2.30 -15.41 12.30
C THR A 118 -3.74 -15.89 12.26
N THR A 119 -4.42 -15.93 13.41
CA THR A 119 -5.85 -16.31 13.49
C THR A 119 -6.73 -15.41 12.63
N VAL A 120 -6.53 -14.09 12.68
CA VAL A 120 -7.28 -13.14 11.86
C VAL A 120 -6.99 -13.36 10.37
N ARG A 121 -5.72 -13.55 9.99
CA ARG A 121 -5.33 -13.79 8.60
C ARG A 121 -5.94 -15.09 8.06
N ASP A 122 -5.91 -16.15 8.84
CA ASP A 122 -6.44 -17.45 8.43
C ASP A 122 -7.97 -17.42 8.30
N ALA A 123 -8.66 -16.71 9.18
CA ALA A 123 -10.11 -16.49 9.08
C ALA A 123 -10.48 -15.71 7.80
N LEU A 124 -9.72 -14.68 7.43
CA LEU A 124 -9.92 -13.94 6.18
C LEU A 124 -9.64 -14.81 4.95
N MET A 125 -8.60 -15.65 5.01
CA MET A 125 -8.27 -16.59 3.96
C MET A 125 -9.42 -17.59 3.74
N GLN A 126 -9.99 -18.14 4.82
CA GLN A 126 -11.15 -19.03 4.74
C GLN A 126 -12.36 -18.31 4.15
N TYR A 127 -12.69 -17.11 4.66
CA TYR A 127 -13.79 -16.31 4.13
C TYR A 127 -13.67 -16.08 2.61
N PHE A 128 -12.48 -15.78 2.09
CA PHE A 128 -12.29 -15.59 0.64
C PHE A 128 -12.34 -16.89 -0.16
N ALA A 129 -12.01 -18.03 0.45
CA ALA A 129 -12.12 -19.34 -0.17
C ALA A 129 -13.59 -19.79 -0.27
N ASP A 130 -14.40 -19.45 0.73
CA ASP A 130 -15.82 -19.80 0.81
C ASP A 130 -16.74 -18.91 -0.03
N GLU A 131 -16.24 -17.77 -0.54
CA GLU A 131 -16.97 -16.84 -1.43
C GLU A 131 -17.17 -17.35 -2.88
N HIS A 132 -16.91 -18.64 -3.15
CA HIS A 132 -17.11 -19.32 -4.44
C HIS A 132 -18.12 -20.46 -4.33
#